data_AF-A0A2I1CWK8-F1
#
_entry.id   AF-A0A2I1CWK8-F1
#
_cell.length_a   1.000
_cell.length_b   1.000
_cell.length_c   1.000
_cell.angle_alpha   90.00
_cell.angle_beta   90.00
_cell.angle_gamma   90.00
#
_symmetry.space_group_name_H-M   'P 1'
#
loop_
_entity.id
_entity.type
_entity.pdbx_description
1 polymer ?
#
loop_
_entity_poly.entity_id
_entity_poly.type
_entity_poly.pdbx_seq_one_letter_code
_entity_poly.pdbx_strand_id
1 'polypeptide(L)'
;MSCLKNSTLHEWVQFVPDYFFAATLLHVIHRFHSLNRALACLLPQSLLEKHKAHSELAITKVRRRLQTNTARPDFIHHMMKAADADTISKEQLEKQASILILAGSETTSVALTFVTFHLIQHKDKFTRLRSELGVVFTNESDIDIVSANELPYLHAVI
;
A
#
# COMPACT_ATOMS: atom_id res chain seq x y z
N MET A 1 -3.88 8.82 12.37
CA MET A 1 -4.37 8.45 13.72
C MET A 1 -5.90 8.45 13.86
N SER A 2 -6.69 8.68 12.81
CA SER A 2 -8.16 8.75 12.90
C SER A 2 -8.89 7.39 12.94
N CYS A 3 -8.27 6.32 12.42
CA CYS A 3 -8.91 5.00 12.29
C CYS A 3 -9.12 4.29 13.63
N LEU A 4 -8.16 4.41 14.57
CA LEU A 4 -8.27 3.82 15.92
C LEU A 4 -9.27 4.57 16.81
N LYS A 5 -9.50 5.87 16.56
CA LYS A 5 -10.48 6.66 17.32
C LYS A 5 -11.91 6.40 16.86
N ASN A 6 -12.11 6.21 15.56
CA ASN A 6 -13.44 6.13 14.98
C ASN A 6 -13.90 4.68 14.73
N SER A 7 -13.03 3.69 14.97
CA SER A 7 -13.26 2.27 14.61
C SER A 7 -13.69 2.08 13.15
N THR A 8 -13.42 3.06 12.29
CA THR A 8 -13.70 3.03 10.86
C THR A 8 -12.39 2.79 10.11
N LEU A 9 -12.45 1.86 9.16
CA LEU A 9 -11.38 1.69 8.18
C LEU A 9 -11.17 3.02 7.46
N HIS A 10 -9.92 3.39 7.23
CA HIS A 10 -9.61 4.53 6.38
C HIS A 10 -10.27 4.29 5.01
N GLU A 11 -10.91 5.31 4.45
CA GLU A 11 -11.60 5.24 3.14
C GLU A 11 -10.74 4.53 2.08
N TRP A 12 -9.45 4.85 2.04
CA TRP A 12 -8.42 4.16 1.26
C TRP A 12 -8.53 2.62 1.21
N VAL A 13 -8.76 1.95 2.34
CA VAL A 13 -8.75 0.48 2.47
C VAL A 13 -10.07 -0.14 2.03
N GLN A 14 -11.20 0.54 2.28
CA GLN A 14 -12.53 0.04 1.93
C GLN A 14 -12.76 -0.05 0.42
N PHE A 15 -11.99 0.70 -0.37
CA PHE A 15 -12.17 0.81 -1.81
C PHE A 15 -11.18 -0.01 -2.64
N VAL A 16 -10.26 -0.75 -2.01
CA VAL A 16 -9.25 -1.54 -2.73
C VAL A 16 -9.84 -2.75 -3.46
N PRO A 17 -10.73 -3.56 -2.87
CA PRO A 17 -11.38 -4.66 -3.60
C PRO A 17 -12.22 -4.12 -4.77
N ASP A 18 -12.93 -3.02 -4.55
CA ASP A 18 -13.71 -2.33 -5.58
C ASP A 18 -12.82 -1.83 -6.73
N TYR A 19 -11.64 -1.27 -6.40
CA TYR A 19 -10.65 -0.81 -7.36
C TYR A 19 -10.10 -1.96 -8.20
N PHE A 20 -9.66 -3.05 -7.58
CA PHE A 20 -9.15 -4.22 -8.31
C PHE A 20 -10.22 -4.89 -9.17
N PHE A 21 -11.45 -4.99 -8.68
CA PHE A 21 -12.57 -5.49 -9.45
C PHE A 21 -12.85 -4.60 -10.67
N ALA A 22 -12.95 -3.28 -10.46
CA ALA A 22 -13.17 -2.32 -11.54
C ALA A 22 -12.04 -2.35 -12.59
N ALA A 23 -10.78 -2.37 -12.15
CA ALA A 23 -9.62 -2.42 -13.03
C ALA A 23 -9.57 -3.72 -13.84
N THR A 24 -9.86 -4.87 -13.21
CA THR A 24 -9.92 -6.16 -13.89
C THR A 24 -11.06 -6.20 -14.90
N LEU A 25 -12.23 -5.70 -14.52
CA LEU A 25 -13.40 -5.64 -15.40
C LEU A 25 -13.12 -4.75 -16.62
N LEU A 26 -12.54 -3.56 -16.42
CA LEU A 26 -12.14 -2.66 -17.50
C LEU A 26 -11.10 -3.30 -18.43
N HIS A 27 -10.12 -4.01 -17.88
CA HIS A 27 -9.14 -4.75 -18.67
C HIS A 27 -9.84 -5.80 -19.55
N VAL A 28 -10.73 -6.61 -18.98
CA VAL A 28 -11.49 -7.64 -19.72
C VAL A 28 -12.35 -7.00 -20.81
N ILE A 29 -13.03 -5.88 -20.53
CA ILE A 29 -13.85 -5.15 -21.51
C ILE A 29 -13.00 -4.62 -22.67
N HIS A 30 -11.85 -4.02 -22.37
CA HIS A 30 -10.92 -3.53 -23.39
C HIS A 30 -10.33 -4.65 -24.27
N ARG A 31 -10.25 -5.89 -23.74
CA ARG A 31 -9.84 -7.06 -24.52
C ARG A 31 -10.84 -7.42 -25.63
N PHE A 32 -12.13 -7.12 -25.45
CA PHE A 32 -13.17 -7.29 -26.47
C PHE A 32 -13.41 -5.98 -27.21
N HIS A 33 -12.44 -5.57 -28.03
CA HIS A 33 -12.45 -4.25 -28.71
C HIS A 33 -13.76 -3.95 -29.45
N SER A 34 -14.42 -4.97 -30.01
CA SER A 34 -15.65 -4.86 -30.80
C SER A 34 -16.89 -4.56 -29.94
N LEU A 35 -16.89 -4.96 -28.67
CA LEU A 35 -18.00 -4.81 -27.72
C LEU A 35 -17.74 -3.76 -26.63
N ASN A 36 -16.56 -3.14 -26.63
CA ASN A 36 -16.11 -2.19 -25.61
C ASN A 36 -17.15 -1.10 -25.31
N ARG A 37 -17.74 -0.47 -26.34
CA ARG A 37 -18.75 0.60 -26.15
C ARG A 37 -20.01 0.11 -25.44
N ALA A 38 -20.53 -1.06 -25.81
CA ALA A 38 -21.73 -1.63 -25.20
C ALA A 38 -21.46 -2.08 -23.77
N LEU A 39 -20.32 -2.72 -23.53
CA LEU A 39 -19.90 -3.16 -22.20
C LEU A 39 -19.56 -1.98 -21.27
N ALA A 40 -18.98 -0.90 -21.80
CA ALA A 40 -18.74 0.33 -21.06
C ALA A 40 -20.04 1.01 -20.62
N CYS A 41 -21.11 0.94 -21.43
CA CYS A 41 -22.43 1.44 -21.04
C CYS A 41 -23.09 0.62 -19.91
N LEU A 42 -22.69 -0.64 -19.72
CA LEU A 42 -23.19 -1.50 -18.63
C LEU A 42 -22.43 -1.28 -17.32
N LEU A 43 -21.31 -0.56 -17.34
CA LEU A 43 -20.56 -0.25 -16.12
C LEU A 43 -21.31 0.77 -15.26
N PRO A 44 -21.53 0.49 -13.96
CA PRO A 44 -22.10 1.48 -13.06
C PRO A 44 -21.21 2.72 -12.99
N GLN A 45 -21.78 3.91 -13.17
CA GLN A 45 -21.04 5.17 -13.00
C GLN A 45 -20.39 5.27 -11.62
N SER A 46 -21.06 4.74 -10.59
CA SER A 46 -20.52 4.68 -9.22
C SER A 46 -19.20 3.90 -9.12
N LEU A 47 -19.01 2.86 -9.94
CA LEU A 47 -17.78 2.07 -9.97
C LEU A 47 -16.62 2.85 -10.60
N LEU A 48 -16.90 3.60 -11.68
CA LEU A 48 -15.92 4.46 -12.35
C LEU A 48 -15.48 5.62 -11.45
N GLU A 49 -16.44 6.27 -10.78
CA GLU A 49 -16.16 7.35 -9.83
C GLU A 49 -15.30 6.86 -8.66
N LYS A 50 -15.60 5.68 -8.10
CA LYS A 50 -14.77 5.04 -7.06
C LYS A 50 -13.34 4.77 -7.54
N HIS A 51 -13.16 4.22 -8.74
CA HIS A 51 -11.84 3.97 -9.31
C HIS A 51 -11.03 5.27 -9.50
N LYS A 52 -11.70 6.34 -9.98
CA LYS A 52 -11.08 7.66 -10.14
C LYS A 52 -10.70 8.28 -8.80
N ALA A 53 -11.60 8.25 -7.82
CA ALA A 53 -11.35 8.75 -6.47
C ALA A 53 -10.16 8.05 -5.80
N HIS A 54 -10.08 6.72 -5.92
CA HIS A 54 -8.95 5.96 -5.39
C HIS A 54 -7.63 6.38 -6.05
N SER A 55 -7.61 6.52 -7.38
CA SER A 55 -6.42 6.94 -8.11
C SER A 55 -5.97 8.34 -7.67
N GLU A 56 -6.91 9.28 -7.50
CA GLU A 56 -6.60 10.65 -7.10
C GLU A 56 -6.04 10.73 -5.66
N LEU A 57 -6.55 9.93 -4.73
CA LEU A 57 -5.99 9.85 -3.36
C LEU A 57 -4.53 9.39 -3.37
N ALA A 58 -4.22 8.39 -4.19
CA ALA A 58 -2.86 7.85 -4.33
C ALA A 58 -1.93 8.92 -4.92
N ILE A 59 -2.38 9.55 -6.00
CA ILE A 59 -1.67 10.62 -6.70
C ILE A 59 -1.45 11.83 -5.77
N THR A 60 -2.44 12.20 -4.96
CA THR A 60 -2.32 13.30 -3.98
C THR A 60 -1.21 13.01 -2.97
N LYS A 61 -1.10 11.77 -2.48
CA LYS A 61 0.01 11.36 -1.60
C LYS A 61 1.37 11.47 -2.31
N VAL A 62 1.45 11.07 -3.58
CA VAL A 62 2.66 11.19 -4.40
C VAL A 62 3.03 12.65 -4.61
N ARG A 63 2.09 13.50 -5.04
CA ARG A 63 2.31 14.95 -5.24
C ARG A 63 2.79 15.64 -3.96
N ARG A 64 2.19 15.32 -2.81
CA ARG A 64 2.66 15.81 -1.51
C ARG A 64 4.11 15.38 -1.24
N ARG A 65 4.46 14.12 -1.53
CA ARG A 65 5.83 13.63 -1.38
C ARG A 65 6.79 14.34 -2.32
N LEU A 66 6.41 14.58 -3.58
CA LEU A 66 7.20 15.32 -4.57
C LEU A 66 7.47 16.78 -4.15
N GLN A 67 6.55 17.40 -3.43
CA GLN A 67 6.73 18.75 -2.88
C GLN A 67 7.62 18.79 -1.63
N THR A 68 7.90 17.64 -1.02
CA THR A 68 8.71 17.56 0.20
C THR A 68 10.17 17.35 -0.19
N ASN A 69 11.04 18.27 0.20
CA ASN A 69 12.48 18.11 0.02
C ASN A 69 13.04 17.28 1.19
N THR A 70 13.69 16.17 0.90
CA THR A 70 14.27 15.28 1.93
C THR A 70 15.69 14.91 1.54
N ALA A 71 16.60 14.91 2.52
CA ALA A 71 17.98 14.49 2.31
C ALA A 71 18.13 12.98 2.06
N ARG A 72 17.14 12.17 2.44
CA ARG A 72 17.17 10.73 2.28
C ARG A 72 16.62 10.34 0.90
N PRO A 73 17.40 9.67 0.05
CA PRO A 73 16.89 9.14 -1.21
C PRO A 73 15.92 7.98 -0.93
N ASP A 74 14.77 8.02 -1.61
CA ASP A 74 13.78 6.94 -1.62
C ASP A 74 13.40 6.59 -3.08
N PHE A 75 12.47 5.65 -3.25
CA PHE A 75 12.00 5.26 -4.59
C PHE A 75 11.50 6.45 -5.42
N ILE A 76 10.82 7.43 -4.80
CA ILE A 76 10.32 8.60 -5.51
C ILE A 76 11.47 9.47 -6.00
N HIS A 77 12.51 9.67 -5.18
CA HIS A 77 13.72 10.40 -5.57
C HIS A 77 14.36 9.81 -6.84
N HIS A 78 14.47 8.49 -6.92
CA HIS A 78 15.03 7.82 -8.10
C HIS A 78 14.11 7.94 -9.33
N MET A 79 12.79 7.85 -9.14
CA MET A 79 11.84 8.08 -10.23
C MET A 79 11.84 9.54 -10.72
N MET A 80 12.01 10.51 -9.82
CA MET A 80 12.16 11.93 -10.20
C MET A 80 13.38 12.14 -11.07
N LYS A 81 14.54 11.56 -10.70
CA LYS A 81 15.75 11.62 -11.54
C LYS A 81 15.54 11.02 -12.93
N ALA A 82 14.78 9.91 -13.02
CA ALA A 82 14.44 9.31 -14.31
C ALA A 82 13.49 10.20 -15.14
N ALA A 83 12.60 10.94 -14.48
CA ALA A 83 11.74 11.92 -15.15
C ALA A 83 12.52 13.15 -15.63
N ASP A 84 13.46 13.64 -14.83
CA ASP A 84 14.36 14.76 -15.20
C ASP A 84 15.28 14.38 -16.37
N ALA A 85 15.64 13.10 -16.48
CA ALA A 85 16.39 12.53 -17.60
C ALA A 85 15.51 12.16 -18.81
N ASP A 86 14.24 12.59 -18.83
CA ASP A 86 13.25 12.34 -19.89
C ASP A 86 13.03 10.85 -20.22
N THR A 87 13.34 9.96 -19.27
CA THR A 87 13.17 8.50 -19.42
C THR A 87 11.73 8.08 -19.10
N ILE A 88 11.05 8.80 -18.21
CA ILE A 88 9.64 8.60 -17.88
C ILE A 88 8.92 9.95 -17.79
N SER A 89 7.64 10.01 -18.17
CA SER A 89 6.85 11.22 -17.98
C SER A 89 6.45 11.39 -16.50
N LYS A 90 6.13 12.63 -16.09
CA LYS A 90 5.59 12.91 -14.75
C LYS A 90 4.30 12.15 -14.46
N GLU A 91 3.43 11.98 -15.45
CA GLU A 91 2.21 11.17 -15.33
C GLU A 91 2.54 9.70 -15.09
N GLN A 92 3.55 9.17 -15.79
CA GLN A 92 4.01 7.80 -15.60
C GLN A 92 4.63 7.60 -14.21
N LEU A 93 5.39 8.58 -13.70
CA LEU A 93 5.86 8.59 -12.32
C LEU A 93 4.69 8.54 -11.33
N GLU A 94 3.69 9.43 -11.47
CA GLU A 94 2.52 9.47 -10.59
C GLU A 94 1.78 8.12 -10.57
N LYS A 95 1.62 7.47 -11.74
CA LYS A 95 1.01 6.15 -11.88
C LYS A 95 1.84 5.02 -11.26
N GLN A 96 3.15 5.00 -11.45
CA GLN A 96 4.00 3.94 -10.86
C GLN A 96 4.08 4.07 -9.34
N ALA A 97 4.21 5.30 -8.85
CA ALA A 97 4.24 5.57 -7.41
C ALA A 97 2.89 5.24 -6.73
N SER A 98 1.76 5.49 -7.39
CA SER A 98 0.44 5.13 -6.86
C SER A 98 0.26 3.62 -6.73
N ILE A 99 0.73 2.85 -7.72
CA ILE A 99 0.73 1.38 -7.68
C ILE A 99 1.57 0.87 -6.51
N LEU A 100 2.77 1.41 -6.31
CA LEU A 100 3.65 1.01 -5.21
C LEU A 100 3.00 1.25 -3.83
N ILE A 101 2.38 2.42 -3.65
CA ILE A 101 1.68 2.77 -2.40
C ILE A 101 0.51 1.81 -2.18
N LEU A 102 -0.29 1.53 -3.21
CA LEU A 102 -1.43 0.64 -3.11
C LEU A 102 -1.01 -0.79 -2.77
N ALA A 103 -0.09 -1.35 -3.56
CA ALA A 103 0.39 -2.71 -3.38
C ALA A 103 1.01 -2.92 -1.99
N GLY A 104 1.86 -1.99 -1.53
CA GLY A 104 2.53 -2.13 -0.24
C GLY A 104 1.65 -1.86 0.97
N SER A 105 0.67 -0.95 0.87
CA SER A 105 -0.18 -0.59 2.02
C SER A 105 -1.13 -1.74 2.39
N GLU A 106 -1.76 -2.35 1.38
CA GLU A 106 -2.81 -3.33 1.59
C GLU A 106 -2.27 -4.68 2.02
N THR A 107 -1.25 -5.20 1.32
CA THR A 107 -0.66 -6.50 1.67
C THR A 107 -0.06 -6.46 3.08
N THR A 108 0.64 -5.38 3.43
CA THR A 108 1.24 -5.21 4.75
C THR A 108 0.18 -5.03 5.84
N SER A 109 -0.89 -4.27 5.57
CA SER A 109 -1.99 -4.09 6.53
C SER A 109 -2.70 -5.42 6.81
N VAL A 110 -2.97 -6.22 5.77
CA VAL A 110 -3.56 -7.55 5.90
C VAL A 110 -2.63 -8.46 6.69
N ALA A 111 -1.35 -8.55 6.32
CA ALA A 111 -0.37 -9.37 7.02
C ALA A 111 -0.30 -9.01 8.52
N LEU A 112 -0.16 -7.71 8.85
CA LEU A 112 -0.13 -7.25 10.24
C LEU A 112 -1.41 -7.59 11.01
N THR A 113 -2.57 -7.51 10.35
CA THR A 113 -3.85 -7.89 10.95
C THR A 113 -3.87 -9.37 11.32
N PHE A 114 -3.49 -10.25 10.38
CA PHE A 114 -3.45 -11.70 10.61
C PHE A 114 -2.40 -12.10 11.65
N VAL A 115 -1.19 -11.54 11.56
CA VAL A 115 -0.12 -11.75 12.56
C VAL A 115 -0.62 -11.37 13.94
N THR A 116 -1.20 -10.17 14.09
CA THR A 116 -1.72 -9.70 15.38
C THR A 116 -2.82 -10.64 15.90
N PHE A 117 -3.76 -11.02 15.04
CA PHE A 117 -4.86 -11.92 15.38
C PHE A 117 -4.37 -13.30 15.87
N HIS A 118 -3.41 -13.91 15.18
CA HIS A 118 -2.87 -15.20 15.61
C HIS A 118 -2.05 -15.08 16.90
N LEU A 119 -1.26 -14.01 17.06
CA LEU A 119 -0.48 -13.82 18.28
C LEU A 119 -1.37 -13.67 19.52
N ILE A 120 -2.49 -12.93 19.44
CA ILE A 120 -3.40 -12.79 20.59
C ILE A 120 -4.13 -14.09 20.96
N GLN A 121 -4.34 -14.98 19.98
CA GLN A 121 -4.94 -16.30 20.22
C GLN A 121 -3.94 -17.31 20.81
N HIS A 122 -2.66 -17.17 20.46
CA HIS A 122 -1.58 -18.06 20.92
C HIS A 122 -0.65 -17.32 21.89
N LYS A 123 -1.08 -17.19 23.15
CA LYS A 123 -0.36 -16.43 24.19
C LYS A 123 1.09 -16.90 24.41
N ASP A 124 1.37 -18.20 24.24
CA ASP A 124 2.72 -18.75 24.32
C ASP A 124 3.61 -18.20 23.20
N LYS A 125 3.09 -18.12 21.97
CA LYS A 125 3.78 -17.57 20.80
C LYS A 125 4.01 -16.07 20.94
N PHE A 126 3.00 -15.33 21.42
CA PHE A 126 3.14 -13.90 21.71
C PHE A 126 4.19 -13.62 22.77
N THR A 127 4.19 -14.40 23.86
CA THR A 127 5.18 -14.24 24.94
C THR A 127 6.59 -14.50 24.44
N ARG A 128 6.77 -15.54 23.62
CA ARG A 128 8.07 -15.83 22.99
C ARG A 128 8.53 -14.70 22.08
N LEU A 129 7.65 -14.17 21.22
CA LEU A 129 7.99 -13.05 20.33
C LEU A 129 8.37 -11.81 21.13
N ARG A 130 7.57 -11.48 22.15
CA ARG A 130 7.85 -10.35 23.03
C ARG A 130 9.18 -10.50 23.77
N SER A 131 9.52 -11.72 24.19
CA SER A 131 10.81 -12.00 24.82
C SER A 131 11.97 -11.79 23.86
N GLU A 132 11.88 -12.28 22.62
CA GLU A 132 12.94 -12.07 21.61
C GLU A 132 13.13 -10.58 21.32
N LEU A 133 12.03 -9.84 21.09
CA LEU A 133 12.07 -8.41 20.85
C LEU A 133 12.63 -7.62 22.04
N GLY A 134 12.25 -7.97 23.27
CA GLY A 134 12.72 -7.27 24.48
C GLY A 134 14.18 -7.56 24.85
N VAL A 135 14.78 -8.63 24.31
CA VAL A 135 16.23 -8.89 24.45
C VAL A 135 17.04 -7.99 23.52
N VAL A 136 16.53 -7.71 22.32
CA VAL A 136 17.26 -6.96 21.29
C VAL A 136 16.96 -5.45 21.36
N PHE A 137 15.72 -5.07 21.65
CA PHE A 137 15.27 -3.67 21.66
C PHE A 137 14.88 -3.21 23.06
N THR A 138 15.62 -2.23 23.60
CA THR A 138 15.28 -1.60 24.88
C THR A 138 14.45 -0.34 24.65
N ASN A 139 14.79 0.42 23.60
CA ASN A 139 14.12 1.65 23.20
C ASN A 139 13.68 1.57 21.73
N GLU A 140 12.70 2.39 21.35
CA GLU A 140 12.25 2.50 19.96
C GLU A 140 13.37 2.93 19.01
N SER A 141 14.33 3.74 19.49
CA SER A 141 15.50 4.18 18.74
C SER A 141 16.46 3.06 18.35
N ASP A 142 16.36 1.89 19.01
CA ASP A 142 17.24 0.74 18.77
C ASP A 142 16.76 -0.08 17.56
N ILE A 143 15.55 0.19 17.06
CA ILE A 143 14.94 -0.52 15.96
C ILE A 143 15.50 0.02 14.64
N ASP A 144 16.31 -0.79 13.98
CA ASP A 144 16.79 -0.54 12.63
C ASP A 144 16.66 -1.78 11.74
N ILE A 145 16.97 -1.64 10.45
CA ILE A 145 16.78 -2.72 9.48
C ILE A 145 17.76 -3.88 9.68
N VAL A 146 18.94 -3.62 10.23
CA VAL A 146 19.97 -4.64 10.48
C VAL A 146 19.56 -5.44 11.71
N SER A 147 19.27 -4.77 12.82
CA SER A 147 18.86 -5.42 14.07
C SER A 147 17.54 -6.18 13.91
N ALA A 148 16.58 -5.67 13.13
CA ALA A 148 15.35 -6.39 12.82
C ALA A 148 15.56 -7.66 11.97
N ASN A 149 16.63 -7.72 11.19
CA ASN A 149 16.97 -8.91 10.39
C ASN A 149 17.61 -10.03 11.20
N GLU A 150 18.06 -9.77 12.43
CA GLU A 150 18.71 -10.75 13.30
C GLU A 150 17.73 -11.51 14.22
N LEU A 151 16.43 -11.37 14.00
CA LEU A 151 15.37 -11.90 14.89
C LEU A 151 14.73 -13.17 14.30
N PRO A 152 15.30 -14.37 14.52
CA PRO A 152 14.85 -15.58 13.84
C PRO A 152 13.40 -15.94 14.14
N TYR A 153 12.89 -15.64 15.34
CA TYR A 153 11.51 -15.96 15.68
C TYR A 153 10.52 -14.93 15.13
N LEU A 154 10.86 -13.63 15.08
CA LEU A 154 10.09 -12.64 14.32
C LEU A 154 9.93 -13.06 12.86
N HIS A 155 11.00 -13.52 12.22
CA HIS A 155 10.97 -14.00 10.83
C HIS A 155 10.15 -15.30 10.66
N ALA A 156 10.03 -16.12 11.71
CA ALA A 156 9.16 -17.29 11.69
C ALA A 156 7.68 -16.95 11.90
N VAL A 157 7.36 -15.76 12.44
CA VAL A 157 5.99 -15.28 12.65
C VAL A 157 5.42 -14.61 11.39
N ILE A 158 6.28 -13.93 10.62
CA ILE A 158 5.94 -13.24 9.36
C ILE A 158 5.89 -14.24 8.21
#